data_AF-A0A2M9LZT2-F1
#
_entry.id   AF-A0A2M9LZT2-F1
#
_cell.length_a   1.000
_cell.length_b   1.000
_cell.length_c   1.000
_cell.angle_alpha   90.00
_cell.angle_beta   90.00
_cell.angle_gamma   90.00
#
_symmetry.space_group_name_H-M   'P 1'
#
loop_
_entity.id
_entity.type
_entity.pdbx_description
1 polymer ?
#
loop_
_entity_poly.entity_id
_entity_poly.type
_entity_poly.pdbx_seq_one_letter_code
_entity_poly.pdbx_strand_id
1 'polypeptide(L)' 'MSDDGTRGTFELDLAGHEARRRAEVLAALGDTWDPVAVMKDEAEAQRLLYSGLDADQQATYAMLVAAGVLPAAGQG' A
#
# COMPACT_ATOMS: atom_id res chain seq x y z
N MET A 1 12.49 -21.17 47.91
CA MET A 1 12.05 -20.19 46.91
C MET A 1 12.58 -20.67 45.58
N SER A 2 11.80 -21.49 44.90
CA SER A 2 12.17 -22.07 43.60
C SER A 2 10.97 -21.89 42.70
N ASP A 3 10.91 -20.72 42.08
CA ASP A 3 10.08 -20.52 40.90
C ASP A 3 10.83 -21.22 39.76
N ASP A 4 10.52 -22.51 39.57
CA ASP A 4 10.92 -23.23 38.36
C ASP A 4 10.00 -22.72 37.25
N GLY A 5 10.36 -21.54 36.72
CA GLY A 5 9.63 -20.86 35.67
C GLY A 5 9.51 -21.79 34.48
N THR A 6 8.33 -22.40 34.34
CA THR A 6 8.04 -23.36 33.28
C THR A 6 8.22 -22.66 31.94
N ARG A 7 9.30 -23.01 31.24
CA ARG A 7 9.52 -22.58 29.86
C ARG A 7 8.72 -23.51 28.95
N GLY A 8 7.58 -23.02 28.46
CA GLY A 8 6.79 -23.67 27.42
C GLY A 8 7.13 -23.14 26.02
N THR A 9 6.90 -23.96 25.00
CA THR A 9 6.96 -23.52 23.60
C THR A 9 5.70 -22.74 23.26
N PHE A 10 5.88 -21.53 22.73
CA PHE A 10 4.79 -20.73 22.17
C PHE A 10 4.88 -20.79 20.64
N GLU A 11 3.85 -21.36 20.02
CA GLU A 11 3.72 -21.46 18.56
C GLU A 11 2.59 -20.54 18.09
N LEU A 12 2.83 -19.76 17.04
CA LEU A 12 1.87 -18.82 16.46
C LEU A 12 1.65 -19.15 14.99
N ASP A 13 0.40 -19.47 14.62
CA ASP A 13 0.02 -19.67 13.22
C ASP A 13 -0.20 -18.32 12.52
N LEU A 14 0.90 -17.73 12.04
CA LEU A 14 0.85 -16.47 11.31
C LEU A 14 0.01 -16.56 10.01
N ALA A 15 -0.03 -17.72 9.36
CA ALA A 15 -0.79 -17.90 8.13
C ALA A 15 -2.29 -17.88 8.41
N GLY A 16 -2.75 -18.59 9.45
CA GLY A 16 -4.13 -18.56 9.90
C GLY A 16 -4.56 -17.16 10.38
N HIS A 17 -3.69 -16.48 11.13
CA HIS A 17 -3.94 -15.11 11.57
C HIS A 17 -4.04 -14.13 10.39
N GLU A 18 -3.16 -14.23 9.40
CA GLU A 18 -3.19 -13.38 8.20
C GLU A 18 -4.43 -13.65 7.34
N ALA A 19 -4.81 -14.93 7.18
CA ALA A 19 -6.04 -15.29 6.47
C ALA A 19 -7.26 -14.66 7.14
N ARG A 20 -7.35 -14.72 8.47
CA ARG A 20 -8.43 -14.07 9.22
C ARG A 20 -8.41 -12.55 9.06
N ARG A 21 -7.23 -11.91 9.17
CA ARG A 21 -7.10 -10.46 8.98
C ARG A 21 -7.62 -10.03 7.59
N ARG A 22 -7.23 -10.75 6.53
CA ARG A 22 -7.68 -10.44 5.16
C ARG A 22 -9.18 -10.62 4.98
N ALA A 23 -9.76 -11.68 5.56
CA ALA A 23 -11.20 -11.91 5.51
C ALA A 23 -11.99 -10.77 6.17
N GLU A 24 -11.57 -10.32 7.36
CA GLU A 24 -12.22 -9.20 8.06
C GLU A 24 -12.05 -7.87 7.31
N VAL A 25 -10.90 -7.64 6.65
CA VAL A 25 -10.68 -6.47 5.79
C VAL A 25 -11.64 -6.49 4.60
N LEU A 26 -11.77 -7.62 3.89
CA LEU A 26 -12.69 -7.75 2.77
C LEU A 26 -14.15 -7.57 3.21
N ALA A 27 -14.53 -8.12 4.36
CA ALA A 27 -15.86 -7.93 4.93
C ALA A 27 -16.15 -6.46 5.27
N ALA A 28 -15.16 -5.73 5.78
CA ALA A 28 -15.30 -4.31 6.09
C ALA A 28 -15.39 -3.41 4.85
N LEU A 29 -14.74 -3.79 3.75
CA LEU A 29 -14.84 -3.08 2.46
C LEU A 29 -16.22 -3.27 1.82
N GLY A 30 -16.84 -4.43 2.03
CA GLY A 30 -18.20 -4.74 1.61
C GLY A 30 -18.37 -5.01 0.11
N ASP A 31 -19.57 -5.44 -0.27
CA ASP A 31 -19.86 -5.94 -1.63
C ASP A 31 -19.84 -4.86 -2.72
N THR A 32 -19.84 -3.59 -2.34
CA THR A 32 -19.77 -2.45 -3.27
C THR A 32 -18.34 -2.06 -3.60
N TRP A 33 -17.34 -2.64 -2.95
CA TRP A 33 -15.94 -2.33 -3.22
C TRP A 33 -15.47 -2.96 -4.53
N ASP A 34 -15.18 -2.12 -5.52
CA ASP A 34 -14.56 -2.51 -6.79
C ASP A 34 -13.06 -2.18 -6.75
N PRO A 35 -12.17 -3.17 -6.53
CA PRO A 35 -10.73 -2.93 -6.46
C PRO A 35 -10.16 -2.44 -7.79
N VAL A 36 -10.78 -2.78 -8.93
CA VAL A 36 -10.32 -2.33 -10.25
C VAL A 36 -10.68 -0.86 -10.45
N ALA A 37 -11.86 -0.42 -10.00
CA ALA A 37 -12.22 1.00 -10.01
C ALA A 37 -11.26 1.81 -9.12
N VAL A 38 -11.00 1.36 -7.89
CA VAL A 38 -10.07 2.06 -6.98
C VAL A 38 -8.67 2.20 -7.58
N MET A 39 -8.14 1.16 -8.23
CA MET A 39 -6.82 1.23 -8.88
C MET A 39 -6.79 2.21 -10.06
N LYS A 40 -7.88 2.31 -10.83
CA LYS A 40 -8.00 3.26 -11.93
C LYS A 40 -8.08 4.70 -11.41
N ASP A 41 -8.88 4.92 -10.38
CA ASP A 41 -9.06 6.23 -9.75
C ASP A 41 -7.74 6.72 -9.13
N GLU A 42 -6.97 5.83 -8.48
CA GLU A 42 -5.65 6.14 -7.95
C GLU A 42 -4.66 6.51 -9.06
N ALA A 43 -4.64 5.76 -10.16
CA ALA A 43 -3.79 6.08 -11.31
C ALA A 43 -4.18 7.43 -11.95
N GLU A 44 -5.48 7.79 -11.95
CA GLU A 44 -5.94 9.10 -12.39
C GLU A 44 -5.52 10.22 -11.45
N ALA A 45 -5.72 10.03 -10.14
CA ALA A 45 -5.25 10.97 -9.12
C ALA A 45 -3.74 11.21 -9.22
N GLN A 46 -2.95 10.15 -9.46
CA GLN A 46 -1.50 10.26 -9.67
C GLN A 46 -1.16 11.14 -10.89
N ARG A 47 -1.90 11.01 -11.99
CA ARG A 47 -1.71 11.88 -13.18
C ARG A 47 -2.06 13.34 -12.87
N LEU A 48 -3.09 13.58 -12.06
CA LEU A 48 -3.51 14.92 -11.68
C LEU A 48 -2.48 15.63 -10.79
N LEU A 49 -1.78 14.92 -9.90
CA LEU A 49 -0.74 15.49 -9.02
C LEU A 49 0.37 16.23 -9.79
N TYR A 50 0.71 15.73 -10.98
CA TYR A 50 1.73 16.32 -11.85
C TYR A 50 1.13 16.95 -13.11
N SER A 51 -0.17 17.23 -13.09
CA SER A 51 -0.84 17.96 -14.15
C SER A 51 -0.63 19.47 -13.98
N GLY A 52 -0.53 20.19 -15.09
CA GLY A 52 -0.44 21.66 -15.06
C GLY A 52 0.87 22.23 -14.51
N LEU A 53 1.94 21.43 -14.46
CA LEU A 53 3.26 21.92 -14.11
C LEU A 53 3.75 22.95 -15.12
N ASP A 54 4.34 24.03 -14.62
CA ASP A 54 5.10 24.94 -15.46
C ASP A 54 6.44 24.32 -15.91
N ALA A 55 7.21 25.05 -16.71
CA ALA A 55 8.45 24.53 -17.30
C ALA A 55 9.50 24.16 -16.23
N ASP A 56 9.64 24.95 -15.17
CA ASP A 56 10.65 24.73 -14.12
C ASP A 56 10.23 23.56 -13.21
N GLN A 57 8.94 23.49 -12.90
CA GLN A 57 8.34 22.38 -12.18
C GLN A 57 8.43 21.07 -12.97
N GLN A 58 8.18 21.10 -14.28
CA GLN A 58 8.31 19.93 -15.15
C GLN A 58 9.76 19.43 -15.22
N ALA A 59 10.74 20.34 -15.28
CA ALA A 59 12.16 20.00 -15.25
C ALA A 59 12.55 19.34 -13.91
N THR A 60 12.04 19.86 -12.80
CA THR A 60 12.25 19.29 -11.46
C THR A 60 11.61 17.91 -11.35
N TYR A 61 10.38 17.75 -11.83
CA TYR A 61 9.70 16.45 -11.86
C TYR A 61 10.49 15.42 -12.66
N ALA A 62 10.96 15.77 -13.86
CA ALA A 62 11.77 14.88 -14.70
C ALA A 62 13.09 14.47 -14.00
N MET A 63 13.76 15.39 -13.32
CA MET A 63 14.96 15.08 -12.53
C MET A 63 14.67 14.08 -11.42
N LEU A 64 13.57 14.28 -10.67
CA LEU A 64 13.19 13.40 -9.57
C LEU A 64 12.76 12.01 -10.03
N VAL A 65 12.10 11.90 -11.19
CA VAL A 65 11.80 10.62 -11.84
C VAL A 65 13.07 9.90 -12.26
N ALA A 66 14.00 10.60 -12.91
CA ALA A 66 15.29 10.02 -13.31
C ALA A 66 16.13 9.55 -12.11
N ALA A 67 16.02 10.22 -10.97
CA ALA A 67 16.66 9.84 -9.72
C ALA A 67 15.94 8.71 -8.96
N GLY A 68 14.77 8.26 -9.42
CA GLY A 68 13.96 7.24 -8.76
C GLY A 68 13.26 7.71 -7.48
N VAL A 69 13.22 9.03 -7.25
CA VAL A 69 12.54 9.63 -6.08
C VAL A 69 11.03 9.68 -6.31
N LEU A 70 10.61 9.98 -7.54
CA LEU A 70 9.20 10.01 -7.93
C LEU A 70 8.88 8.93 -8.98
N PRO A 71 7.67 8.36 -8.95
CA PRO A 71 7.22 7.49 -10.03
C PRO A 71 6.97 8.30 -11.30
N ALA A 72 7.22 7.68 -12.46
CA ALA A 72 6.80 8.26 -13.72
C ALA A 72 5.26 8.17 -13.86
N ALA A 73 4.64 9.23 -14.36
CA ALA A 73 3.20 9.28 -14.56
C ALA A 73 2.72 8.10 -15.42
N GLY A 74 1.71 7.38 -14.93
CA GLY A 74 1.12 6.25 -15.65
C GLY A 74 1.88 4.92 -15.52
N GLN A 75 2.90 4.83 -14.66
CA GLN A 75 3.40 3.54 -14.17
C GLN A 75 2.60 3.15 -12.93
N GLY A 76 1.45 2.50 -13.15
CA GLY A 76 0.56 1.96 -12.13
C GLY A 76 -0.32 0.86 -12.72
#